data_AF-U5MVU4-F1
#
_entry.id   AF-U5MVU4-F1
#
_cell.length_a   1.000
_cell.length_b   1.000
_cell.length_c   1.000
_cell.angle_alpha   90.00
_cell.angle_beta   90.00
_cell.angle_gamma   90.00
#
_symmetry.space_group_name_H-M   'P 1'
#
loop_
_entity.id
_entity.type
_entity.pdbx_description
1 polymer ?
#
loop_
_entity_poly.entity_id
_entity_poly.type
_entity_poly.pdbx_seq_one_letter_code
_entity_poly.pdbx_strand_id
1 'polypeptide(L)'
;MEEGVKVAILDNGVMDIFYEELKENIYIDEENSINNASIYRNKYSSHGTSCFLILKQFAKSSRISSVEILNEDGKGSIEKLIPAFEWCVENDIKIVNLSFGSIHFKDAEIIQNIINHYASKGIIIIAASSNSGYTSYPSYFSNVIGVANIEDSGIKDDMVRVNNVHTGVDFLAVSQHTIYIEDENIILSKSNSYAAPFVTSQVYNILSHNVNLTLYEVKKTLINQLKKQNEESSLFYCEPNWIENAYIVGGKLKSKARTYFKLFKNCSYEDVKEKIDTLIIFNENDLNFYLREKKNIVYLGNDFDLQKCINEKYIWHKSLKEKKIDEEIIIEEDIKIPIIIINFSINDDELLILQNLKNLFFYESYNLYAATTNPEGVFYNLEYIPKKYISNVKERNTIKSFLYKDTYYKRSDIIILSYYNNEKKLYESKNAIKYDIGADLVISIEHSNIYKVIFNDNENEQITKEYENIGTNEIRDIYLQILDTFKT
;
A
#
# COMPACT_ATOMS: atom_id res chain seq x y z
N MET A 1 26.74 -20.99 18.34
CA MET A 1 26.52 -20.65 16.92
C MET A 1 25.17 -19.99 16.88
N GLU A 2 25.07 -18.71 16.51
CA GLU A 2 23.77 -18.10 16.29
C GLU A 2 23.07 -18.89 15.18
N GLU A 3 21.83 -19.32 15.41
CA GLU A 3 21.05 -20.02 14.39
C GLU A 3 20.87 -19.07 13.19
N GLY A 4 21.27 -19.52 12.00
CA GLY A 4 21.18 -18.71 10.78
C GLY A 4 19.74 -18.25 10.46
N VAL A 5 19.63 -17.14 9.73
CA VAL A 5 18.36 -16.51 9.33
C VAL A 5 17.45 -17.52 8.63
N LYS A 6 16.22 -17.65 9.12
CA LYS A 6 15.20 -18.55 8.57
C LYS A 6 14.33 -17.82 7.55
N VAL A 7 14.05 -18.49 6.44
CA VAL A 7 13.23 -17.99 5.33
C VAL A 7 12.04 -18.93 5.10
N ALA A 8 10.86 -18.41 4.84
CA ALA A 8 9.72 -19.19 4.36
C ALA A 8 9.31 -18.76 2.95
N ILE A 9 8.96 -19.74 2.13
CA ILE A 9 8.31 -19.54 0.84
C ILE A 9 6.87 -20.00 1.01
N LEU A 10 5.94 -19.04 0.97
CA LEU A 10 4.51 -19.32 0.91
C LEU A 10 4.12 -19.40 -0.56
N ASP A 11 3.69 -20.56 -1.04
CA ASP A 11 3.39 -20.80 -2.46
C ASP A 11 2.54 -22.07 -2.65
N ASN A 12 2.57 -22.71 -3.82
CA ASN A 12 1.95 -24.01 -4.09
C ASN A 12 2.84 -25.23 -3.74
N GLY A 13 3.76 -25.05 -2.78
CA GLY A 13 4.66 -26.09 -2.26
C GLY A 13 5.93 -26.31 -3.08
N VAL A 14 6.72 -27.29 -2.67
CA VAL A 14 7.99 -27.68 -3.32
C VAL A 14 7.91 -29.16 -3.72
N MET A 15 8.70 -29.58 -4.71
CA MET A 15 8.83 -30.98 -5.13
C MET A 15 9.43 -31.83 -4.00
N ASP A 16 8.94 -33.06 -3.89
CA ASP A 16 9.34 -34.05 -2.88
C ASP A 16 10.84 -34.39 -2.88
N ILE A 17 11.47 -34.42 -4.05
CA ILE A 17 12.92 -34.63 -4.21
C ILE A 17 13.77 -33.60 -3.45
N PHE A 18 13.21 -32.42 -3.13
CA PHE A 18 13.90 -31.37 -2.37
C PHE A 18 13.50 -31.31 -0.90
N TYR A 19 12.67 -32.24 -0.39
CA TYR A 19 12.19 -32.19 1.00
C TYR A 19 13.31 -32.33 2.02
N GLU A 20 14.36 -33.09 1.70
CA GLU A 20 15.54 -33.22 2.57
C GLU A 20 16.38 -31.93 2.64
N GLU A 21 16.22 -31.02 1.67
CA GLU A 21 16.89 -29.71 1.67
C GLU A 21 16.09 -28.62 2.40
N LEU A 22 14.81 -28.86 2.66
CA LEU A 22 13.94 -27.94 3.38
C LEU A 22 14.15 -28.06 4.89
N LYS A 23 14.05 -26.91 5.57
CA LYS A 23 14.09 -26.87 7.03
C LYS A 23 12.81 -27.43 7.63
N GLU A 24 11.66 -27.00 7.11
CA GLU A 24 10.33 -27.52 7.42
C GLU A 24 9.49 -27.48 6.14
N ASN A 25 8.49 -28.36 6.06
CA ASN A 25 7.56 -28.43 4.92
C ASN A 25 6.13 -28.69 5.42
N ILE A 26 5.29 -27.67 5.31
CA ILE A 26 3.91 -27.69 5.81
C ILE A 26 2.93 -27.23 4.73
N TYR A 27 1.64 -27.50 4.95
CA TYR A 27 0.56 -26.98 4.13
C TYR A 27 -0.61 -26.52 5.02
N ILE A 28 -1.35 -25.53 4.52
CA ILE A 28 -2.59 -25.06 5.12
C ILE A 28 -3.77 -25.61 4.31
N ASP A 29 -4.58 -26.44 4.96
CA ASP A 29 -5.76 -27.04 4.34
C ASP A 29 -6.93 -26.03 4.19
N GLU A 30 -8.03 -26.49 3.61
CA GLU A 30 -9.23 -25.67 3.40
C GLU A 30 -9.95 -25.28 4.69
N GLU A 31 -9.65 -25.97 5.81
CA GLU A 31 -10.16 -25.63 7.14
C GLU A 31 -9.22 -24.66 7.88
N ASN A 32 -8.20 -24.12 7.18
CA ASN A 32 -7.15 -23.26 7.71
C ASN A 32 -6.29 -23.93 8.80
N SER A 33 -6.18 -25.25 8.79
CA SER A 33 -5.35 -26.01 9.72
C SER A 33 -3.94 -26.25 9.17
N ILE A 34 -2.94 -26.11 10.04
CA ILE A 34 -1.53 -26.36 9.73
C ILE A 34 -1.26 -27.85 9.78
N ASN A 35 -0.68 -28.39 8.70
CA ASN A 35 -0.39 -29.81 8.58
C ASN A 35 1.02 -30.04 8.00
N ASN A 36 1.68 -31.12 8.40
CA ASN A 36 2.97 -31.51 7.80
C ASN A 36 2.76 -32.10 6.40
N ALA A 37 3.54 -31.64 5.43
CA ALA A 37 3.53 -32.22 4.10
C ALA A 37 4.25 -33.57 4.09
N SER A 38 3.61 -34.60 3.53
CA SER A 38 4.20 -35.94 3.38
C SER A 38 4.82 -36.13 2.01
N ILE A 39 5.89 -36.92 1.92
CA ILE A 39 6.53 -37.37 0.66
C ILE A 39 5.56 -38.01 -0.35
N TYR A 40 4.37 -38.44 0.08
CA TYR A 40 3.36 -39.03 -0.82
C TYR A 40 2.52 -37.99 -1.58
N ARG A 41 2.71 -36.68 -1.32
CA ARG A 41 2.20 -35.61 -2.18
C ARG A 41 3.14 -35.48 -3.37
N ASN A 42 2.95 -36.35 -4.35
CA ASN A 42 3.72 -36.38 -5.59
C ASN A 42 3.46 -35.07 -6.37
N LYS A 43 4.35 -34.09 -6.21
CA LYS A 43 4.26 -32.79 -6.87
C LYS A 43 5.22 -32.78 -8.04
N TYR A 44 4.68 -32.74 -9.26
CA TYR A 44 5.48 -32.40 -10.44
C TYR A 44 5.77 -30.89 -10.44
N SER A 45 6.86 -30.49 -11.12
CA SER A 45 7.37 -29.12 -11.26
C SER A 45 6.37 -28.02 -10.87
N SER A 46 6.56 -27.48 -9.68
CA SER A 46 5.66 -26.47 -9.10
C SER A 46 6.27 -25.07 -9.19
N HIS A 47 5.40 -24.07 -9.12
CA HIS A 47 5.79 -22.67 -9.07
C HIS A 47 6.65 -22.38 -7.82
N GLY A 48 6.27 -22.95 -6.66
CA GLY A 48 7.04 -22.87 -5.43
C GLY A 48 8.39 -23.58 -5.49
N THR A 49 8.54 -24.69 -6.23
CA THR A 49 9.85 -25.31 -6.51
C THR A 49 10.77 -24.34 -7.24
N SER A 50 10.25 -23.63 -8.24
CA SER A 50 11.04 -22.66 -9.01
C SER A 50 11.52 -21.52 -8.10
N CYS A 51 10.65 -21.01 -7.23
CA CYS A 51 11.00 -19.99 -6.25
C CYS A 51 12.04 -20.48 -5.23
N PHE A 52 11.90 -21.72 -4.75
CA PHE A 52 12.85 -22.37 -3.85
C PHE A 52 14.24 -22.48 -4.49
N LEU A 53 14.34 -22.97 -5.71
CA LEU A 53 15.61 -23.16 -6.41
C LEU A 53 16.30 -21.83 -6.74
N ILE A 54 15.55 -20.80 -7.13
CA ILE A 54 16.10 -19.45 -7.31
C ILE A 54 16.68 -18.95 -5.97
N LEU A 55 15.90 -19.01 -4.89
CA LEU A 55 16.38 -18.55 -3.58
C LEU A 55 17.63 -19.32 -3.14
N LYS A 56 17.63 -20.65 -3.26
CA LYS A 56 18.75 -21.53 -2.90
C LYS A 56 20.01 -21.24 -3.72
N GLN A 57 19.87 -20.93 -5.01
CA GLN A 57 20.98 -20.60 -5.91
C GLN A 57 21.78 -19.38 -5.42
N PHE A 58 21.08 -18.33 -4.97
CA PHE A 58 21.68 -17.05 -4.58
C PHE A 58 21.87 -16.87 -3.06
N ALA A 59 21.26 -17.74 -2.25
CA ALA A 59 21.39 -17.78 -0.79
C ALA A 59 21.64 -19.23 -0.29
N LYS A 60 22.75 -19.84 -0.71
CA LYS A 60 23.06 -21.28 -0.48
C LYS A 60 22.95 -21.75 0.98
N SER A 61 23.32 -20.88 1.92
CA SER A 61 23.31 -21.19 3.37
C SER A 61 21.97 -20.92 4.05
N SER A 62 20.95 -20.46 3.31
CA SER A 62 19.64 -20.16 3.88
C SER A 62 18.92 -21.41 4.38
N ARG A 63 18.23 -21.27 5.51
CA ARG A 63 17.35 -22.28 6.08
C ARG A 63 15.93 -21.98 5.57
N ILE A 64 15.55 -22.63 4.47
CA ILE A 64 14.30 -22.35 3.75
C ILE A 64 13.23 -23.36 4.20
N SER A 65 12.05 -22.86 4.56
CA SER A 65 10.86 -23.68 4.80
C SER A 65 9.83 -23.47 3.68
N SER A 66 9.10 -24.52 3.32
CA SER A 66 7.97 -24.42 2.38
C SER A 66 6.66 -24.41 3.16
N VAL A 67 5.79 -23.44 2.85
CA VAL A 67 4.45 -23.32 3.42
C VAL A 67 3.46 -23.26 2.27
N GLU A 68 2.80 -24.39 2.01
CA GLU A 68 1.83 -24.49 0.92
C GLU A 68 0.49 -23.86 1.31
N ILE A 69 0.12 -22.79 0.62
CA ILE A 69 -1.17 -22.11 0.80
C ILE A 69 -1.96 -21.94 -0.51
N LEU A 70 -1.32 -22.23 -1.64
CA LEU A 70 -1.91 -22.20 -2.97
C LEU A 70 -2.14 -23.63 -3.47
N ASN A 71 -3.19 -23.82 -4.26
CA ASN A 71 -3.43 -25.05 -4.98
C ASN A 71 -2.55 -25.16 -6.23
N GLU A 72 -2.72 -26.24 -7.00
CA GLU A 72 -1.92 -26.51 -8.22
C GLU A 72 -2.07 -25.42 -9.30
N ASP A 73 -3.22 -24.73 -9.35
CA ASP A 73 -3.47 -23.60 -10.26
C ASP A 73 -2.89 -22.26 -9.74
N GLY A 74 -2.18 -22.27 -8.61
CA GLY A 74 -1.64 -21.05 -7.98
C GLY A 74 -2.71 -20.19 -7.30
N LYS A 75 -3.86 -20.76 -6.96
CA LYS A 75 -4.97 -20.06 -6.28
C LYS A 75 -5.02 -20.45 -4.80
N GLY A 76 -5.29 -19.48 -3.94
CA GLY A 76 -5.50 -19.69 -2.51
C GLY A 76 -6.49 -18.68 -1.94
N SER A 77 -7.01 -18.96 -0.76
CA SER A 77 -7.87 -18.03 -0.02
C SER A 77 -7.02 -17.11 0.86
N ILE A 78 -7.51 -15.88 1.09
CA ILE A 78 -6.80 -14.88 1.90
C ILE A 78 -6.69 -15.34 3.35
N GLU A 79 -7.70 -16.09 3.82
CA GLU A 79 -7.77 -16.62 5.18
C GLU A 79 -6.58 -17.53 5.52
N LYS A 80 -6.02 -18.25 4.53
CA LYS A 80 -4.84 -19.10 4.72
C LYS A 80 -3.57 -18.31 5.04
N LEU A 81 -3.51 -17.01 4.74
CA LEU A 81 -2.36 -16.17 5.12
C LEU A 81 -2.22 -16.09 6.64
N ILE A 82 -3.32 -16.10 7.39
CA ILE A 82 -3.30 -15.98 8.85
C ILE A 82 -2.52 -17.14 9.49
N PRO A 83 -2.95 -18.42 9.40
CA PRO A 83 -2.23 -19.52 10.03
C PRO A 83 -0.82 -19.71 9.44
N ALA A 84 -0.60 -19.37 8.16
CA ALA A 84 0.72 -19.44 7.56
C ALA A 84 1.70 -18.44 8.20
N PHE A 85 1.27 -17.19 8.40
CA PHE A 85 2.08 -16.19 9.09
C PHE A 85 2.18 -16.44 10.60
N GLU A 86 1.15 -16.98 11.26
CA GLU A 86 1.24 -17.45 12.65
C GLU A 86 2.35 -18.49 12.79
N TRP A 87 2.33 -19.51 11.92
CA TRP A 87 3.39 -20.51 11.88
C TRP A 87 4.76 -19.89 11.64
N CYS A 88 4.87 -18.88 10.77
CA CYS A 88 6.12 -18.17 10.54
C CYS A 88 6.64 -17.50 11.81
N VAL A 89 5.77 -16.83 12.58
CA VAL A 89 6.14 -16.21 13.85
C VAL A 89 6.58 -17.27 14.87
N GLU A 90 5.82 -18.35 15.00
CA GLU A 90 6.10 -19.43 15.97
C GLU A 90 7.41 -20.19 15.68
N ASN A 91 7.87 -20.16 14.43
CA ASN A 91 9.10 -20.84 13.99
C ASN A 91 10.28 -19.88 13.78
N ASP A 92 10.18 -18.64 14.26
CA ASP A 92 11.18 -17.56 14.10
C ASP A 92 11.58 -17.30 12.64
N ILE A 93 10.63 -17.44 11.71
CA ILE A 93 10.86 -17.04 10.32
C ILE A 93 11.05 -15.53 10.28
N LYS A 94 12.21 -15.11 9.76
CA LYS A 94 12.54 -13.68 9.64
C LYS A 94 12.14 -13.11 8.28
N ILE A 95 12.22 -13.92 7.23
CA ILE A 95 11.97 -13.49 5.85
C ILE A 95 10.87 -14.36 5.24
N VAL A 96 9.86 -13.73 4.66
CA VAL A 96 8.77 -14.41 3.94
C VAL A 96 8.76 -13.95 2.49
N ASN A 97 8.82 -14.91 1.56
CA ASN A 97 8.67 -14.69 0.14
C ASN A 97 7.24 -15.04 -0.31
N LEU A 98 6.57 -14.07 -0.94
CA LEU A 98 5.26 -14.21 -1.56
C LEU A 98 5.37 -13.97 -3.06
N SER A 99 5.53 -15.05 -3.84
CA SER A 99 5.63 -14.95 -5.30
C SER A 99 4.26 -14.89 -6.00
N PHE A 100 3.28 -14.32 -5.32
CA PHE A 100 1.89 -14.17 -5.73
C PHE A 100 1.30 -12.89 -5.10
N GLY A 101 0.09 -12.51 -5.54
CA GLY A 101 -0.70 -11.45 -4.92
C GLY A 101 -2.09 -11.37 -5.50
N SER A 102 -2.94 -10.54 -4.89
CA SER A 102 -4.29 -10.24 -5.40
C SER A 102 -4.33 -8.87 -6.06
N ILE A 103 -4.93 -8.79 -7.25
CA ILE A 103 -5.26 -7.53 -7.94
C ILE A 103 -6.69 -7.06 -7.66
N HIS A 104 -7.43 -7.77 -6.82
CA HIS A 104 -8.83 -7.47 -6.54
C HIS A 104 -8.92 -6.45 -5.40
N PHE A 105 -9.54 -5.30 -5.66
CA PHE A 105 -9.56 -4.17 -4.70
C PHE A 105 -10.25 -4.51 -3.37
N LYS A 106 -11.20 -5.47 -3.36
CA LYS A 106 -11.86 -5.89 -2.11
C LYS A 106 -10.93 -6.62 -1.15
N ASP A 107 -9.83 -7.14 -1.66
CA ASP A 107 -8.87 -7.91 -0.88
C ASP A 107 -7.86 -6.98 -0.20
N ALA A 108 -7.72 -5.74 -0.69
CA ALA A 108 -6.71 -4.78 -0.26
C ALA A 108 -6.71 -4.55 1.25
N GLU A 109 -7.86 -4.20 1.84
CA GLU A 109 -7.95 -3.90 3.27
C GLU A 109 -7.74 -5.14 4.15
N ILE A 110 -8.24 -6.30 3.71
CA ILE A 110 -8.07 -7.57 4.44
C ILE A 110 -6.59 -7.96 4.47
N ILE A 111 -5.93 -7.95 3.31
CA ILE A 111 -4.51 -8.28 3.20
C ILE A 111 -3.67 -7.22 3.93
N GLN A 112 -4.02 -5.92 3.85
CA GLN A 112 -3.31 -4.86 4.58
C GLN A 112 -3.29 -5.13 6.09
N ASN A 113 -4.43 -5.48 6.68
CA ASN A 113 -4.52 -5.77 8.12
C ASN A 113 -3.66 -6.97 8.52
N ILE A 114 -3.68 -8.04 7.72
CA ILE A 114 -2.83 -9.24 7.94
C ILE A 114 -1.35 -8.85 7.88
N ILE A 115 -0.94 -8.15 6.83
CA ILE A 115 0.46 -7.77 6.59
C ILE A 115 0.96 -6.80 7.66
N ASN A 116 0.17 -5.79 8.04
CA ASN A 116 0.51 -4.85 9.11
C ASN A 116 0.75 -5.58 10.43
N HIS A 117 -0.13 -6.52 10.76
CA HIS A 117 0.00 -7.32 11.97
C HIS A 117 1.32 -8.10 12.01
N TYR A 118 1.66 -8.85 10.96
CA TYR A 118 2.85 -9.71 10.95
C TYR A 118 4.16 -8.97 10.68
N ALA A 119 4.12 -7.90 9.88
CA ALA A 119 5.27 -7.01 9.72
C ALA A 119 5.61 -6.30 11.06
N SER A 120 4.61 -5.93 11.87
CA SER A 120 4.84 -5.34 13.20
C SER A 120 5.55 -6.29 14.18
N LYS A 121 5.46 -7.62 13.93
CA LYS A 121 6.20 -8.66 14.67
C LYS A 121 7.64 -8.86 14.15
N GLY A 122 8.08 -8.07 13.18
CA GLY A 122 9.45 -8.05 12.67
C GLY A 122 9.73 -8.99 11.50
N ILE A 123 8.69 -9.61 10.92
CA ILE A 123 8.82 -10.37 9.66
C ILE A 123 9.07 -9.39 8.51
N ILE A 124 10.07 -9.69 7.68
CA ILE A 124 10.34 -8.95 6.44
C ILE A 124 9.70 -9.72 5.28
N ILE A 125 8.78 -9.05 4.60
CA ILE A 125 7.97 -9.63 3.54
C ILE A 125 8.45 -9.09 2.19
N ILE A 126 8.69 -9.99 1.24
CA ILE A 126 9.02 -9.68 -0.15
C ILE A 126 7.88 -10.24 -0.99
N ALA A 127 7.29 -9.41 -1.84
CA ALA A 127 6.15 -9.82 -2.65
C ALA A 127 6.30 -9.41 -4.12
N ALA A 128 5.91 -10.32 -5.01
CA ALA A 128 5.85 -10.05 -6.44
C ALA A 128 4.67 -9.11 -6.77
N SER A 129 4.91 -8.13 -7.64
CA SER A 129 3.84 -7.35 -8.26
C SER A 129 3.12 -8.17 -9.34
N SER A 130 1.96 -7.69 -9.81
CA SER A 130 1.19 -8.41 -10.83
C SER A 130 1.90 -8.42 -12.18
N ASN A 131 1.94 -9.57 -12.83
CA ASN A 131 2.39 -9.69 -14.23
C ASN A 131 1.47 -8.94 -15.22
N SER A 132 0.28 -8.49 -14.79
CA SER A 132 -0.60 -7.64 -15.59
C SER A 132 -0.28 -6.14 -15.50
N GLY A 133 0.72 -5.76 -14.69
CA GLY A 133 1.07 -4.36 -14.44
C GLY A 133 0.16 -3.61 -13.45
N TYR A 134 -0.97 -4.20 -13.05
CA TYR A 134 -1.87 -3.60 -12.06
C TYR A 134 -1.31 -3.68 -10.64
N THR A 135 -1.81 -2.80 -9.77
CA THR A 135 -1.50 -2.83 -8.34
C THR A 135 -1.89 -4.18 -7.75
N SER A 136 -0.96 -4.79 -7.02
CA SER A 136 -1.11 -6.11 -6.41
C SER A 136 -0.87 -6.00 -4.91
N TYR A 137 -1.65 -6.77 -4.14
CA TYR A 137 -1.54 -6.87 -2.69
C TYR A 137 -0.96 -8.24 -2.33
N PRO A 138 0.13 -8.31 -1.54
CA PRO A 138 0.60 -7.25 -0.66
C PRO A 138 1.75 -6.39 -1.18
N SER A 139 2.23 -6.56 -2.43
CA SER A 139 3.39 -5.82 -2.96
C SER A 139 3.23 -4.30 -2.91
N TYR A 140 2.00 -3.78 -2.88
CA TYR A 140 1.71 -2.35 -2.77
C TYR A 140 2.08 -1.71 -1.42
N PHE A 141 2.12 -2.49 -0.33
CA PHE A 141 2.22 -1.92 1.01
C PHE A 141 3.64 -1.48 1.37
N SER A 142 3.76 -0.36 2.09
CA SER A 142 5.06 0.26 2.40
C SER A 142 5.94 -0.59 3.33
N ASN A 143 5.30 -1.47 4.11
CA ASN A 143 5.92 -2.48 4.97
C ASN A 143 6.19 -3.82 4.25
N VAL A 144 6.16 -3.83 2.92
CA VAL A 144 6.56 -4.95 2.05
C VAL A 144 7.65 -4.45 1.10
N ILE A 145 8.56 -5.35 0.69
CA ILE A 145 9.45 -5.10 -0.44
C ILE A 145 8.72 -5.55 -1.70
N GLY A 146 8.19 -4.59 -2.47
CA GLY A 146 7.51 -4.86 -3.73
C GLY A 146 8.52 -5.06 -4.87
N VAL A 147 8.36 -6.16 -5.61
CA VAL A 147 9.32 -6.56 -6.65
C VAL A 147 8.63 -6.78 -7.99
N ALA A 148 9.21 -6.25 -9.06
CA ALA A 148 8.83 -6.56 -10.44
C ALA A 148 10.04 -7.05 -11.24
N ASN A 149 9.80 -7.65 -12.40
CA ASN A 149 10.85 -8.08 -13.30
C ASN A 149 11.44 -6.91 -14.09
N ILE A 150 12.68 -7.09 -14.57
CA ILE A 150 13.28 -6.21 -15.57
C ILE A 150 12.76 -6.60 -16.95
N GLU A 151 11.84 -5.79 -17.48
CA GLU A 151 11.36 -5.92 -18.86
C GLU A 151 12.37 -5.32 -19.85
N ASP A 152 12.88 -4.12 -19.55
CA ASP A 152 13.80 -3.38 -20.41
C ASP A 152 15.17 -4.05 -20.52
N SER A 153 15.47 -4.56 -21.72
CA SER A 153 16.76 -5.15 -22.07
C SER A 153 17.95 -4.19 -21.98
N GLY A 154 17.72 -2.88 -21.91
CA GLY A 154 18.74 -1.86 -21.70
C GLY A 154 19.31 -1.83 -20.28
N ILE A 155 18.57 -2.34 -19.30
CA ILE A 155 19.03 -2.44 -17.91
C ILE A 155 19.97 -3.64 -17.80
N LYS A 156 21.24 -3.36 -17.48
CA LYS A 156 22.30 -4.38 -17.35
C LYS A 156 22.56 -4.84 -15.92
N ASP A 157 22.12 -4.06 -14.93
CA ASP A 157 22.27 -4.40 -13.52
C ASP A 157 21.21 -5.47 -13.14
N ASP A 158 21.59 -6.46 -12.31
CA ASP A 158 20.69 -7.57 -11.95
C ASP A 158 19.49 -7.13 -11.09
N MET A 159 19.62 -5.96 -10.45
CA MET A 159 18.58 -5.33 -9.66
C MET A 159 18.75 -3.82 -9.76
N VAL A 160 17.63 -3.10 -9.87
CA VAL A 160 17.60 -1.64 -9.85
C VAL A 160 16.50 -1.15 -8.93
N ARG A 161 16.76 -0.04 -8.24
CA ARG A 161 15.73 0.64 -7.44
C ARG A 161 14.76 1.31 -8.40
N VAL A 162 13.47 1.07 -8.19
CA VAL A 162 12.41 1.88 -8.78
C VAL A 162 11.53 2.37 -7.65
N ASN A 163 11.17 3.63 -7.66
CA ASN A 163 10.29 4.18 -6.63
C ASN A 163 8.88 4.31 -7.25
N ASN A 164 8.31 3.18 -7.71
CA ASN A 164 7.02 3.21 -8.37
C ASN A 164 5.90 3.19 -7.34
N VAL A 165 5.53 4.40 -6.93
CA VAL A 165 4.54 4.68 -5.90
C VAL A 165 3.10 4.32 -6.28
N HIS A 166 2.81 4.12 -7.57
CA HIS A 166 1.47 3.76 -8.04
C HIS A 166 1.21 2.26 -7.88
N THR A 167 2.25 1.43 -8.06
CA THR A 167 2.17 -0.03 -7.92
C THR A 167 2.82 -0.56 -6.65
N GLY A 168 3.57 0.27 -5.93
CA GLY A 168 4.34 -0.08 -4.72
C GLY A 168 5.59 -0.90 -4.99
N VAL A 169 6.07 -0.93 -6.23
CA VAL A 169 7.32 -1.64 -6.57
C VAL A 169 8.52 -0.81 -6.12
N ASP A 170 9.35 -1.41 -5.26
CA ASP A 170 10.61 -0.85 -4.75
C ASP A 170 11.81 -1.21 -5.65
N PHE A 171 11.80 -2.41 -6.24
CA PHE A 171 12.92 -2.94 -7.01
C PHE A 171 12.44 -3.65 -8.28
N LEU A 172 13.13 -3.40 -9.40
CA LEU A 172 13.12 -4.31 -10.54
C LEU A 172 14.28 -5.27 -10.38
N ALA A 173 14.06 -6.55 -10.69
CA ALA A 173 15.12 -7.55 -10.65
C ALA A 173 15.06 -8.52 -11.85
N VAL A 174 16.18 -9.17 -12.12
CA VAL A 174 16.24 -10.30 -13.05
C VAL A 174 15.28 -11.41 -12.60
N SER A 175 14.66 -12.07 -13.57
CA SER A 175 13.68 -13.14 -13.32
C SER A 175 13.87 -14.37 -14.22
N GLN A 176 14.65 -14.24 -15.29
CA GLN A 176 15.00 -15.37 -16.15
C GLN A 176 16.21 -16.08 -15.55
N HIS A 177 15.94 -17.14 -14.80
CA HIS A 177 16.95 -17.96 -14.15
C HIS A 177 17.03 -19.33 -14.81
N THR A 178 18.21 -19.96 -14.74
CA THR A 178 18.37 -21.38 -15.04
C THR A 178 18.34 -22.14 -13.72
N ILE A 179 17.34 -23.01 -13.56
CA ILE A 179 17.23 -23.92 -12.41
C ILE A 179 17.61 -25.33 -12.83
N TYR A 180 17.98 -26.16 -11.85
CA TYR A 180 18.43 -27.52 -12.06
C TYR A 180 17.52 -28.47 -11.28
N ILE A 181 16.94 -29.43 -11.98
CA ILE A 181 16.10 -30.48 -11.40
C ILE A 181 16.67 -31.80 -11.90
N GLU A 182 17.22 -32.60 -10.99
CA GLU A 182 17.98 -33.80 -11.34
C GLU A 182 19.08 -33.48 -12.37
N ASP A 183 19.06 -34.12 -13.55
CA ASP A 183 20.02 -33.90 -14.63
C ASP A 183 19.56 -32.86 -15.68
N GLU A 184 18.39 -32.25 -15.49
CA GLU A 184 17.82 -31.28 -16.43
C GLU A 184 18.11 -29.83 -16.01
N ASN A 185 18.47 -29.00 -16.99
CA ASN A 185 18.53 -27.55 -16.85
C ASN A 185 17.30 -26.89 -17.47
N ILE A 186 16.56 -26.14 -16.66
CA ILE A 186 15.32 -25.49 -17.08
C ILE A 186 15.53 -23.98 -17.04
N ILE A 187 15.35 -23.33 -18.19
CA ILE A 187 15.35 -21.87 -18.29
C ILE A 187 13.94 -21.36 -18.03
N LEU A 188 13.76 -20.63 -16.94
CA LEU A 188 12.48 -20.03 -16.57
C LEU A 188 12.14 -18.84 -17.48
N SER A 189 10.86 -18.64 -17.76
CA SER A 189 10.35 -17.45 -18.43
C SER A 189 10.46 -16.23 -17.51
N LYS A 190 10.49 -15.01 -18.08
CA LYS A 190 10.43 -13.78 -17.29
C LYS A 190 9.09 -13.69 -16.56
N SER A 191 9.12 -13.37 -15.28
CA SER A 191 7.94 -13.26 -14.40
C SER A 191 8.30 -12.48 -13.13
N ASN A 192 7.39 -11.64 -12.62
CA ASN A 192 7.59 -10.97 -11.33
C ASN A 192 7.76 -11.98 -10.18
N SER A 193 7.09 -13.13 -10.28
CA SER A 193 7.18 -14.21 -9.30
C SER A 193 8.57 -14.82 -9.17
N TYR A 194 9.40 -14.73 -10.21
CA TYR A 194 10.79 -15.22 -10.19
C TYR A 194 11.81 -14.12 -9.86
N ALA A 195 11.43 -12.85 -10.00
CA ALA A 195 12.20 -11.72 -9.48
C ALA A 195 12.14 -11.65 -7.94
N ALA A 196 10.97 -11.90 -7.34
CA ALA A 196 10.78 -11.89 -5.88
C ALA A 196 11.77 -12.79 -5.11
N PRO A 197 11.94 -14.10 -5.41
CA PRO A 197 12.88 -14.96 -4.70
C PRO A 197 14.34 -14.56 -4.90
N PHE A 198 14.69 -13.96 -6.04
CA PHE A 198 16.01 -13.36 -6.22
C PHE A 198 16.22 -12.20 -5.24
N VAL A 199 15.27 -11.26 -5.12
CA VAL A 199 15.37 -10.17 -4.13
C VAL A 199 15.36 -10.69 -2.69
N THR A 200 14.55 -11.71 -2.40
CA THR A 200 14.57 -12.42 -1.10
C THR A 200 15.97 -12.93 -0.76
N SER A 201 16.72 -13.44 -1.73
CA SER A 201 18.11 -13.87 -1.51
C SER A 201 19.04 -12.70 -1.13
N GLN A 202 18.85 -11.52 -1.71
CA GLN A 202 19.62 -10.31 -1.37
C GLN A 202 19.31 -9.83 0.04
N VAL A 203 18.03 -9.86 0.42
CA VAL A 203 17.58 -9.58 1.80
C VAL A 203 18.21 -10.57 2.79
N TYR A 204 18.22 -11.87 2.46
CA TYR A 204 18.87 -12.89 3.27
C TYR A 204 20.37 -12.60 3.44
N ASN A 205 21.07 -12.27 2.37
CA ASN A 205 22.50 -11.96 2.42
C ASN A 205 22.79 -10.77 3.35
N ILE A 206 21.93 -9.75 3.38
CA ILE A 206 22.04 -8.63 4.35
C ILE A 206 21.81 -9.13 5.78
N LEU A 207 20.70 -9.83 6.03
CA LEU A 207 20.31 -10.25 7.39
C LEU A 207 21.21 -11.33 7.97
N SER A 208 21.87 -12.13 7.12
CA SER A 208 22.86 -13.12 7.56
C SER A 208 24.09 -12.49 8.24
N HIS A 209 24.34 -11.20 8.01
CA HIS A 209 25.37 -10.43 8.70
C HIS A 209 24.82 -9.70 9.94
N ASN A 210 23.54 -9.30 9.92
CA ASN A 210 22.86 -8.67 11.05
C ASN A 210 21.35 -8.94 11.01
N VAL A 211 20.88 -9.89 11.83
CA VAL A 211 19.48 -10.33 11.85
C VAL A 211 18.53 -9.28 12.47
N ASN A 212 19.07 -8.32 13.22
CA ASN A 212 18.27 -7.34 13.98
C ASN A 212 17.86 -6.12 13.15
N LEU A 213 18.22 -6.06 11.87
CA LEU A 213 17.83 -4.96 11.00
C LEU A 213 16.31 -4.92 10.80
N THR A 214 15.77 -3.71 10.85
CA THR A 214 14.39 -3.41 10.46
C THR A 214 14.23 -3.45 8.95
N LEU A 215 12.99 -3.56 8.47
CA LEU A 215 12.69 -3.47 7.04
C LEU A 215 13.27 -2.19 6.40
N TYR A 216 13.14 -1.05 7.08
CA TYR A 216 13.65 0.22 6.58
C TYR A 216 15.17 0.17 6.37
N GLU A 217 15.91 -0.34 7.36
CA GLU A 217 17.37 -0.47 7.29
C GLU A 217 17.79 -1.47 6.20
N VAL A 218 17.03 -2.55 6.00
CA VAL A 218 17.25 -3.49 4.90
C VAL A 218 17.04 -2.81 3.54
N LYS A 219 15.90 -2.14 3.32
CA LYS A 219 15.63 -1.40 2.07
C LYS A 219 16.73 -0.37 1.80
N LYS A 220 17.16 0.37 2.84
CA LYS A 220 18.26 1.34 2.74
C LYS A 220 19.59 0.68 2.37
N THR A 221 19.89 -0.48 2.95
CA THR A 221 21.11 -1.24 2.66
C THR A 221 21.11 -1.74 1.21
N LEU A 222 20.00 -2.29 0.73
CA LEU A 222 19.83 -2.68 -0.68
C LEU A 222 20.08 -1.49 -1.61
N ILE A 223 19.44 -0.34 -1.34
CA ILE A 223 19.63 0.87 -2.15
C ILE A 223 21.10 1.30 -2.16
N ASN A 224 21.76 1.31 -0.99
CA ASN A 224 23.18 1.71 -0.91
C ASN A 224 24.11 0.77 -1.68
N GLN A 225 23.78 -0.53 -1.78
CA GLN A 225 24.52 -1.48 -2.61
C GLN A 225 24.34 -1.22 -4.11
N LEU A 226 23.19 -0.67 -4.51
CA LEU A 226 22.88 -0.35 -5.92
C LEU A 226 23.45 0.98 -6.40
N LYS A 227 23.68 1.96 -5.49
CA LYS A 227 24.11 3.31 -5.87
C LYS A 227 25.49 3.30 -6.55
N LYS A 228 25.53 3.74 -7.80
CA LYS A 228 26.72 4.37 -8.41
C LYS A 228 26.83 5.78 -7.83
N GLN A 229 28.05 6.27 -7.53
CA GLN A 229 28.29 7.56 -6.85
C GLN A 229 27.42 8.69 -7.46
N ASN A 230 26.59 9.36 -6.64
CA ASN A 230 25.80 10.60 -6.89
C ASN A 230 24.25 10.53 -6.84
N GLU A 231 23.60 9.45 -6.41
CA GLU A 231 22.15 9.51 -6.12
C GLU A 231 21.86 9.97 -4.67
N GLU A 232 21.33 11.20 -4.51
CA GLU A 232 21.17 11.86 -3.21
C GLU A 232 19.95 11.42 -2.38
N SER A 233 18.87 10.92 -2.98
CA SER A 233 17.63 10.68 -2.21
C SER A 233 17.49 9.24 -1.72
N SER A 234 17.79 9.00 -0.43
CA SER A 234 17.40 7.78 0.31
C SER A 234 15.93 7.81 0.80
N LEU A 235 15.14 8.79 0.38
CA LEU A 235 13.76 8.95 0.84
C LEU A 235 12.86 7.88 0.23
N PHE A 236 12.06 7.23 1.09
CA PHE A 236 10.97 6.35 0.69
C PHE A 236 9.69 7.18 0.59
N TYR A 237 9.12 7.29 -0.60
CA TYR A 237 7.77 7.84 -0.76
C TYR A 237 6.78 6.74 -0.41
N CYS A 238 6.39 6.70 0.85
CA CYS A 238 5.45 5.72 1.38
C CYS A 238 4.15 6.42 1.77
N GLU A 239 3.02 5.77 1.51
CA GLU A 239 1.78 6.10 2.20
C GLU A 239 1.82 5.45 3.59
N PRO A 240 1.12 5.98 4.61
CA PRO A 240 1.20 5.44 5.96
C PRO A 240 0.49 4.10 6.12
N ASN A 241 0.28 3.33 5.06
CA ASN A 241 -0.44 2.04 5.05
C ASN A 241 0.21 0.93 5.90
N TRP A 242 1.36 1.17 6.55
CA TRP A 242 2.06 0.24 7.44
C TRP A 242 1.49 0.14 8.87
N ILE A 243 0.63 1.08 9.28
CA ILE A 243 0.25 1.23 10.70
C ILE A 243 -0.63 0.06 11.14
N GLU A 244 -0.22 -0.64 12.22
CA GLU A 244 -1.07 -1.62 12.92
C GLU A 244 -1.62 -1.01 14.22
N ASN A 245 -0.74 -0.42 15.01
CA ASN A 245 -1.00 0.13 16.34
C ASN A 245 -0.36 1.51 16.47
N ALA A 246 -1.17 2.53 16.76
CA ALA A 246 -0.68 3.90 16.91
C ALA A 246 -1.06 4.55 18.25
N TYR A 247 -0.27 5.57 18.60
CA TYR A 247 -0.52 6.47 19.70
C TYR A 247 -0.39 7.92 19.24
N ILE A 248 -1.29 8.80 19.71
CA ILE A 248 -1.28 10.23 19.42
C ILE A 248 -0.48 10.96 20.49
N VAL A 249 0.57 11.65 20.06
CA VAL A 249 1.39 12.51 20.91
C VAL A 249 0.79 13.91 20.91
N GLY A 250 0.02 14.20 21.95
CA GLY A 250 -0.66 15.49 22.08
C GLY A 250 -1.75 15.69 21.02
N GLY A 251 -2.82 16.39 21.37
CA GLY A 251 -3.94 16.63 20.45
C GLY A 251 -4.88 15.43 20.27
N LYS A 252 -5.62 15.44 19.16
CA LYS A 252 -6.65 14.45 18.83
C LYS A 252 -6.95 14.49 17.33
N LEU A 253 -7.36 13.36 16.77
CA LEU A 253 -7.98 13.33 15.45
C LEU A 253 -9.30 14.08 15.50
N LYS A 254 -9.60 14.82 14.42
CA LYS A 254 -10.82 15.65 14.35
C LYS A 254 -12.02 14.83 13.89
N SER A 255 -11.79 13.88 12.98
CA SER A 255 -12.83 13.05 12.41
C SER A 255 -13.27 11.94 13.37
N LYS A 256 -14.55 11.57 13.26
CA LYS A 256 -15.17 10.39 13.87
C LYS A 256 -15.10 9.16 12.97
N ALA A 257 -14.54 9.28 11.77
CA ALA A 257 -14.28 8.16 10.88
C ALA A 257 -13.44 7.08 11.58
N ARG A 258 -13.62 5.84 11.14
CA ARG A 258 -12.91 4.70 11.71
C ARG A 258 -11.52 4.61 11.10
N THR A 259 -10.48 4.67 11.93
CA THR A 259 -9.11 4.39 11.48
C THR A 259 -8.97 2.94 11.03
N TYR A 260 -8.16 2.66 10.01
CA TYR A 260 -7.88 1.27 9.61
C TYR A 260 -6.99 0.53 10.63
N PHE A 261 -6.28 1.27 11.47
CA PHE A 261 -5.41 0.74 12.52
C PHE A 261 -6.03 0.88 13.92
N LYS A 262 -5.45 0.19 14.89
CA LYS A 262 -5.81 0.32 16.30
C LYS A 262 -5.15 1.55 16.92
N LEU A 263 -5.99 2.48 17.38
CA LEU A 263 -5.55 3.67 18.10
C LEU A 263 -5.66 3.47 19.61
N PHE A 264 -4.53 3.58 20.32
CA PHE A 264 -4.49 3.56 21.78
C PHE A 264 -4.93 4.91 22.34
N LYS A 265 -6.02 4.90 23.12
CA LYS A 265 -6.63 6.09 23.75
C LYS A 265 -6.64 5.93 25.27
N ASN A 266 -6.74 7.05 25.99
CA ASN A 266 -6.89 7.07 27.46
C ASN A 266 -5.78 6.32 28.23
N CYS A 267 -4.56 6.35 27.73
CA CYS A 267 -3.36 5.76 28.34
C CYS A 267 -2.17 6.70 28.15
N SER A 268 -1.11 6.52 28.95
CA SER A 268 0.14 7.26 28.72
C SER A 268 0.99 6.56 27.66
N TYR A 269 1.92 7.29 27.03
CA TYR A 269 2.88 6.70 26.09
C TYR A 269 3.65 5.54 26.73
N GLU A 270 4.06 5.68 27.99
CA GLU A 270 4.84 4.64 28.69
C GLU A 270 4.09 3.33 28.86
N ASP A 271 2.76 3.37 28.97
CA ASP A 271 1.92 2.17 29.11
C ASP A 271 1.80 1.36 27.79
N VAL A 272 2.05 2.02 26.67
CA VAL A 272 1.77 1.47 25.32
C VAL A 272 2.96 1.46 24.39
N LYS A 273 4.11 2.02 24.77
CA LYS A 273 5.29 2.12 23.88
C LYS A 273 5.73 0.78 23.29
N GLU A 274 5.59 -0.33 24.02
CA GLU A 274 5.93 -1.67 23.50
C GLU A 274 4.84 -2.30 22.62
N LYS A 275 3.63 -1.71 22.59
CA LYS A 275 2.46 -2.21 21.86
C LYS A 275 2.19 -1.47 20.55
N ILE A 276 2.82 -0.31 20.35
CA ILE A 276 2.63 0.52 19.16
C ILE A 276 3.81 0.43 18.21
N ASP A 277 3.54 0.55 16.91
CA ASP A 277 4.57 0.73 15.88
C ASP A 277 4.72 2.19 15.45
N THR A 278 3.65 3.01 15.58
CA THR A 278 3.61 4.37 15.03
C THR A 278 3.18 5.43 16.04
N LEU A 279 3.84 6.60 15.97
CA LEU A 279 3.47 7.82 16.67
C LEU A 279 2.82 8.82 15.70
N ILE A 280 1.69 9.39 16.09
CA ILE A 280 1.02 10.48 15.35
C ILE A 280 1.29 11.78 16.09
N ILE A 281 1.93 12.75 15.41
CA ILE A 281 2.47 13.96 16.04
C ILE A 281 1.97 15.21 15.31
N PHE A 282 1.63 16.26 16.06
CA PHE A 282 1.02 17.49 15.51
C PHE A 282 1.90 18.74 15.58
N ASN A 283 2.94 18.76 16.41
CA ASN A 283 3.81 19.94 16.59
C ASN A 283 5.30 19.58 16.58
N GLU A 284 6.14 20.57 16.24
CA GLU A 284 7.58 20.37 16.06
C GLU A 284 8.31 20.00 17.36
N ASN A 285 7.88 20.51 18.51
CA ASN A 285 8.52 20.21 19.80
C ASN A 285 8.39 18.72 20.14
N ASP A 286 7.18 18.17 20.01
CA ASP A 286 6.93 16.75 20.19
C ASP A 286 7.66 15.93 19.13
N LEU A 287 7.68 16.38 17.87
CA LEU A 287 8.44 15.70 16.82
C LEU A 287 9.91 15.58 17.23
N ASN A 288 10.55 16.68 17.60
CA ASN A 288 11.95 16.72 18.02
C ASN A 288 12.22 15.82 19.24
N PHE A 289 11.28 15.75 20.20
CA PHE A 289 11.41 14.87 21.37
C PHE A 289 11.33 13.38 20.98
N TYR A 290 10.34 13.00 20.17
CA TYR A 290 10.06 11.61 19.81
C TYR A 290 10.86 11.09 18.61
N LEU A 291 11.59 11.97 17.91
CA LEU A 291 12.49 11.58 16.82
C LEU A 291 13.52 10.52 17.26
N ARG A 292 13.92 10.48 18.53
CA ARG A 292 14.86 9.46 19.06
C ARG A 292 14.22 8.09 19.31
N GLU A 293 12.90 8.00 19.41
CA GLU A 293 12.21 6.75 19.71
C GLU A 293 12.21 5.81 18.50
N LYS A 294 12.35 4.50 18.71
CA LYS A 294 12.34 3.51 17.62
C LYS A 294 10.91 3.20 17.14
N LYS A 295 10.17 4.23 16.75
CA LYS A 295 8.80 4.18 16.23
C LYS A 295 8.73 4.87 14.88
N ASN A 296 7.84 4.40 14.01
CA ASN A 296 7.47 5.13 12.80
C ASN A 296 6.70 6.39 13.20
N ILE A 297 6.69 7.40 12.32
CA ILE A 297 6.06 8.69 12.62
C ILE A 297 5.13 9.10 11.49
N VAL A 298 3.94 9.54 11.83
CA VAL A 298 3.10 10.36 10.96
C VAL A 298 3.02 11.75 11.57
N TYR A 299 3.60 12.73 10.88
CA TYR A 299 3.63 14.11 11.32
C TYR A 299 2.62 14.95 10.54
N LEU A 300 1.70 15.59 11.28
CA LEU A 300 0.61 16.41 10.74
C LEU A 300 0.83 17.92 10.93
N GLY A 301 1.99 18.34 11.46
CA GLY A 301 2.35 19.75 11.56
C GLY A 301 2.63 20.40 10.20
N ASN A 302 2.90 21.70 10.20
CA ASN A 302 3.19 22.45 8.98
C ASN A 302 4.68 22.51 8.64
N ASP A 303 5.52 22.73 9.65
CA ASP A 303 6.95 22.91 9.50
C ASP A 303 7.65 21.56 9.64
N PHE A 304 8.21 21.07 8.53
CA PHE A 304 8.91 19.79 8.48
C PHE A 304 10.20 19.92 7.69
N ASP A 305 11.32 19.77 8.38
CA ASP A 305 12.63 19.71 7.75
C ASP A 305 12.94 18.27 7.34
N LEU A 306 12.86 18.01 6.04
CA LEU A 306 13.19 16.72 5.43
C LEU A 306 14.63 16.26 5.74
N GLN A 307 15.56 17.19 5.98
CA GLN A 307 16.96 16.85 6.29
C GLN A 307 17.13 16.33 7.72
N LYS A 308 16.21 16.63 8.63
CA LYS A 308 16.20 16.10 10.01
C LYS A 308 15.62 14.69 10.12
N CYS A 309 15.11 14.12 9.03
CA CYS A 309 14.54 12.78 9.03
C CYS A 309 15.63 11.75 9.35
N ILE A 310 15.55 11.19 10.56
CA ILE A 310 16.47 10.16 11.00
C ILE A 310 16.32 8.95 10.09
N ASN A 311 17.48 8.50 9.65
CA ASN A 311 17.72 7.67 8.48
C ASN A 311 17.46 6.17 8.77
N GLU A 312 16.50 5.84 9.65
CA GLU A 312 16.28 4.52 10.26
C GLU A 312 14.80 4.14 10.51
N LYS A 313 13.83 4.97 10.08
CA LYS A 313 12.39 4.73 10.33
C LYS A 313 11.51 5.27 9.20
N TYR A 314 10.27 4.77 9.13
CA TYR A 314 9.28 5.38 8.25
C TYR A 314 8.75 6.68 8.85
N ILE A 315 8.73 7.73 8.04
CA ILE A 315 8.13 9.02 8.38
C ILE A 315 7.21 9.43 7.24
N TRP A 316 5.95 9.71 7.55
CA TRP A 316 5.02 10.36 6.63
C TRP A 316 4.82 11.82 7.03
N HIS A 317 4.85 12.69 6.02
CA HIS A 317 4.46 14.09 6.11
C HIS A 317 3.90 14.53 4.75
N LYS A 318 2.95 15.47 4.75
CA LYS A 318 2.29 15.97 3.52
C LYS A 318 3.26 16.44 2.42
N SER A 319 4.42 17.02 2.79
CA SER A 319 5.42 17.48 1.82
C SER A 319 6.09 16.35 1.04
N LEU A 320 6.11 15.12 1.58
CA LEU A 320 6.60 13.95 0.84
C LEU A 320 5.64 13.57 -0.29
N LYS A 321 4.31 13.67 -0.05
CA LYS A 321 3.30 13.48 -1.11
C LYS A 321 3.40 14.59 -2.15
N GLU A 322 3.61 15.84 -1.74
CA GLU A 322 3.85 16.96 -2.67
C GLU A 322 5.06 16.69 -3.58
N LYS A 323 6.22 16.39 -2.98
CA LYS A 323 7.43 16.11 -3.76
C LYS A 323 7.24 14.94 -4.74
N LYS A 324 6.52 13.90 -4.31
CA LYS A 324 6.14 12.77 -5.16
C LYS A 324 5.30 13.19 -6.37
N ILE A 325 4.30 14.05 -6.18
CA ILE A 325 3.46 14.55 -7.29
C ILE A 325 4.28 15.50 -8.18
N ASP A 326 5.15 16.33 -7.61
CA ASP A 326 6.02 17.25 -8.38
C ASP A 326 7.04 16.51 -9.27
N GLU A 327 7.47 15.31 -8.87
CA GLU A 327 8.39 14.43 -9.64
C GLU A 327 7.65 13.57 -10.68
N GLU A 328 6.32 13.69 -10.81
CA GLU A 328 5.51 12.87 -11.71
C GLU A 328 5.81 13.16 -13.19
N ILE A 329 6.01 12.09 -13.98
CA ILE A 329 6.15 12.23 -15.43
C ILE A 329 4.79 12.55 -16.03
N ILE A 330 4.67 13.73 -16.63
CA ILE A 330 3.45 14.20 -17.31
C ILE A 330 3.18 13.31 -18.53
N ILE A 331 1.93 12.88 -18.66
CA ILE A 331 1.43 12.11 -19.80
C ILE A 331 0.24 12.83 -20.44
N GLU A 332 0.04 12.59 -21.75
CA GLU A 332 -1.08 13.15 -22.52
C GLU A 332 -2.24 12.14 -22.61
N GLU A 333 -2.66 11.61 -21.46
CA GLU A 333 -3.78 10.68 -21.37
C GLU A 333 -4.91 11.31 -20.54
N ASP A 334 -6.15 11.13 -21.02
CA ASP A 334 -7.34 11.57 -20.29
C ASP A 334 -7.82 10.47 -19.33
N ILE A 335 -8.34 10.90 -18.18
CA ILE A 335 -9.01 10.03 -17.21
C ILE A 335 -10.36 9.63 -17.79
N LYS A 336 -10.58 8.32 -17.96
CA LYS A 336 -11.78 7.75 -18.63
C LYS A 336 -12.84 7.23 -17.65
N ILE A 337 -12.75 7.63 -16.40
CA ILE A 337 -13.69 7.26 -15.34
C ILE A 337 -14.31 8.54 -14.76
N PRO A 338 -15.55 8.48 -14.23
CA PRO A 338 -16.20 9.64 -13.66
C PRO A 338 -15.38 10.34 -12.58
N ILE A 339 -15.29 11.66 -12.68
CA ILE A 339 -14.62 12.52 -11.70
C ILE A 339 -15.66 13.36 -10.98
N ILE A 340 -15.79 13.14 -9.67
CA ILE A 340 -16.67 13.90 -8.80
C ILE A 340 -15.83 14.76 -7.87
N ILE A 341 -16.25 16.01 -7.71
CA ILE A 341 -15.65 16.92 -6.74
C ILE A 341 -16.69 17.27 -5.67
N ILE A 342 -16.31 17.09 -4.41
CA ILE A 342 -17.16 17.44 -3.26
C ILE A 342 -16.53 18.60 -2.49
N ASN A 343 -17.27 19.70 -2.42
CA ASN A 343 -16.87 20.92 -1.75
C ASN A 343 -17.57 21.03 -0.40
N PHE A 344 -16.80 21.15 0.68
CA PHE A 344 -17.35 21.36 2.02
C PHE A 344 -17.20 22.84 2.43
N SER A 345 -18.31 23.47 2.81
CA SER A 345 -18.35 24.91 3.19
C SER A 345 -18.04 25.18 4.68
N ILE A 346 -18.17 24.17 5.54
CA ILE A 346 -17.92 24.23 6.99
C ILE A 346 -17.04 23.04 7.37
N ASN A 347 -16.37 23.13 8.53
CA ASN A 347 -15.57 22.07 9.15
C ASN A 347 -16.46 20.91 9.66
N ASP A 348 -17.38 20.44 8.82
CA ASP A 348 -18.08 19.18 8.97
C ASP A 348 -17.09 18.03 8.84
N ASP A 349 -17.50 16.85 9.30
CA ASP A 349 -16.65 15.66 9.28
C ASP A 349 -16.58 15.07 7.85
N GLU A 350 -15.91 15.79 6.94
CA GLU A 350 -15.76 15.42 5.53
C GLU A 350 -15.18 14.01 5.36
N LEU A 351 -14.25 13.62 6.24
CA LEU A 351 -13.57 12.33 6.20
C LEU A 351 -14.54 11.19 6.54
N LEU A 352 -15.46 11.41 7.47
CA LEU A 352 -16.54 10.47 7.78
C LEU A 352 -17.50 10.31 6.60
N ILE A 353 -17.87 11.42 5.95
CA ILE A 353 -18.76 11.39 4.78
C ILE A 353 -18.09 10.61 3.63
N LEU A 354 -16.83 10.91 3.32
CA LEU A 354 -16.08 10.23 2.26
C LEU A 354 -15.85 8.75 2.56
N GLN A 355 -15.53 8.39 3.81
CA GLN A 355 -15.38 6.99 4.19
C GLN A 355 -16.70 6.24 4.02
N ASN A 356 -17.83 6.82 4.42
CA ASN A 356 -19.14 6.20 4.23
C ASN A 356 -19.53 6.07 2.75
N LEU A 357 -19.25 7.09 1.92
CA LEU A 357 -19.43 6.98 0.47
C LEU A 357 -18.57 5.86 -0.11
N LYS A 358 -17.28 5.80 0.25
CA LYS A 358 -16.37 4.72 -0.18
C LYS A 358 -16.90 3.34 0.18
N ASN A 359 -17.44 3.18 1.39
CA ASN A 359 -18.05 1.92 1.81
C ASN A 359 -19.29 1.57 0.98
N LEU A 360 -20.15 2.54 0.66
CA LEU A 360 -21.32 2.31 -0.19
C LEU A 360 -20.92 1.84 -1.59
N PHE A 361 -19.95 2.51 -2.24
CA PHE A 361 -19.41 2.06 -3.53
C PHE A 361 -18.81 0.65 -3.43
N PHE A 362 -18.04 0.38 -2.38
CA PHE A 362 -17.43 -0.93 -2.14
C PHE A 362 -18.47 -2.06 -2.05
N TYR A 363 -19.56 -1.85 -1.32
CA TYR A 363 -20.64 -2.83 -1.18
C TYR A 363 -21.32 -3.15 -2.52
N GLU A 364 -21.47 -2.15 -3.38
CA GLU A 364 -22.01 -2.31 -4.74
C GLU A 364 -20.94 -2.71 -5.77
N SER A 365 -19.75 -3.10 -5.32
CA SER A 365 -18.63 -3.59 -6.13
C SER A 365 -17.98 -2.57 -7.07
N TYR A 366 -18.07 -1.29 -6.73
CA TYR A 366 -17.32 -0.21 -7.39
C TYR A 366 -16.07 0.15 -6.58
N ASN A 367 -14.94 0.25 -7.26
CA ASN A 367 -13.68 0.67 -6.71
C ASN A 367 -13.57 2.20 -6.74
N LEU A 368 -14.00 2.85 -5.65
CA LEU A 368 -13.88 4.29 -5.50
C LEU A 368 -12.47 4.72 -5.11
N TYR A 369 -11.86 5.55 -5.97
CA TYR A 369 -10.71 6.37 -5.62
C TYR A 369 -11.18 7.61 -4.84
N ALA A 370 -11.18 7.53 -3.52
CA ALA A 370 -11.57 8.63 -2.65
C ALA A 370 -10.33 9.39 -2.16
N ALA A 371 -10.24 10.68 -2.48
CA ALA A 371 -9.16 11.54 -2.05
C ALA A 371 -9.63 12.83 -1.38
N THR A 372 -8.74 13.45 -0.63
CA THR A 372 -9.01 14.66 0.16
C THR A 372 -7.79 15.55 0.30
N THR A 373 -8.02 16.85 0.43
CA THR A 373 -6.99 17.84 0.78
C THR A 373 -6.64 17.88 2.27
N ASN A 374 -7.30 17.06 3.09
CA ASN A 374 -7.03 16.97 4.51
C ASN A 374 -6.04 15.84 4.81
N PRO A 375 -4.87 16.14 5.39
CA PRO A 375 -3.83 15.13 5.62
C PRO A 375 -4.25 14.05 6.62
N GLU A 376 -5.25 14.27 7.48
CA GLU A 376 -5.81 13.20 8.33
C GLU A 376 -6.49 12.08 7.50
N GLY A 377 -6.85 12.34 6.24
CA GLY A 377 -7.50 11.38 5.34
C GLY A 377 -6.74 10.06 5.20
N VAL A 378 -5.41 10.10 5.26
CA VAL A 378 -4.56 8.91 5.15
C VAL A 378 -4.77 7.90 6.26
N PHE A 379 -5.42 8.26 7.38
CA PHE A 379 -5.77 7.34 8.46
C PHE A 379 -7.06 6.56 8.24
N TYR A 380 -7.85 6.94 7.23
CA TYR A 380 -9.20 6.43 7.00
C TYR A 380 -9.32 5.70 5.64
N ASN A 381 -8.19 5.22 5.10
CA ASN A 381 -8.07 4.64 3.75
C ASN A 381 -8.51 5.63 2.65
N LEU A 382 -8.23 6.93 2.83
CA LEU A 382 -8.44 7.97 1.84
C LEU A 382 -7.09 8.49 1.35
N GLU A 383 -7.02 8.85 0.07
CA GLU A 383 -5.81 9.42 -0.53
C GLU A 383 -5.67 10.89 -0.15
N TYR A 384 -4.47 11.31 0.25
CA TYR A 384 -4.19 12.72 0.47
C TYR A 384 -3.69 13.36 -0.84
N ILE A 385 -4.37 14.39 -1.32
CA ILE A 385 -3.95 15.21 -2.46
C ILE A 385 -3.80 16.65 -1.98
N PRO A 386 -2.59 17.22 -2.01
CA PRO A 386 -2.36 18.59 -1.54
C PRO A 386 -3.22 19.61 -2.27
N LYS A 387 -3.82 20.55 -1.53
CA LYS A 387 -4.76 21.56 -2.04
C LYS A 387 -4.23 22.31 -3.26
N LYS A 388 -2.92 22.60 -3.30
CA LYS A 388 -2.27 23.34 -4.41
C LYS A 388 -2.52 22.71 -5.79
N TYR A 389 -2.62 21.38 -5.86
CA TYR A 389 -2.84 20.65 -7.11
C TYR A 389 -4.28 20.71 -7.62
N ILE A 390 -5.24 20.89 -6.72
CA ILE A 390 -6.66 21.00 -7.07
C ILE A 390 -7.00 22.45 -7.43
N SER A 391 -6.47 23.42 -6.68
CA SER A 391 -6.85 24.83 -6.82
C SER A 391 -6.03 25.64 -7.83
N ASN A 392 -4.95 25.10 -8.39
CA ASN A 392 -4.04 25.85 -9.28
C ASN A 392 -4.00 25.25 -10.69
N VAL A 393 -4.45 26.04 -11.67
CA VAL A 393 -4.47 25.66 -13.09
C VAL A 393 -3.09 25.27 -13.62
N LYS A 394 -2.00 25.85 -13.09
CA LYS A 394 -0.63 25.52 -13.52
C LYS A 394 -0.23 24.08 -13.22
N GLU A 395 -0.81 23.49 -12.17
CA GLU A 395 -0.49 22.13 -11.73
C GLU A 395 -1.39 21.06 -12.36
N ARG A 396 -2.35 21.48 -13.21
CA ARG A 396 -3.43 20.63 -13.72
C ARG A 396 -2.92 19.38 -14.46
N ASN A 397 -1.90 19.53 -15.29
CA ASN A 397 -1.38 18.40 -16.07
C ASN A 397 -0.65 17.39 -15.17
N THR A 398 0.07 17.88 -14.18
CA THR A 398 0.78 17.06 -13.19
C THR A 398 -0.21 16.22 -12.38
N ILE A 399 -1.24 16.85 -11.81
CA ILE A 399 -2.24 16.13 -11.01
C ILE A 399 -3.09 15.18 -11.87
N LYS A 400 -3.44 15.56 -13.10
CA LYS A 400 -4.15 14.66 -14.03
C LYS A 400 -3.32 13.41 -14.33
N SER A 401 -2.03 13.58 -14.59
CA SER A 401 -1.12 12.47 -14.86
C SER A 401 -1.00 11.55 -13.64
N PHE A 402 -0.89 12.13 -12.45
CA PHE A 402 -0.86 11.39 -11.19
C PHE A 402 -2.14 10.58 -10.99
N LEU A 403 -3.31 11.24 -11.06
CA LEU A 403 -4.61 10.61 -10.87
C LEU A 403 -4.88 9.53 -11.92
N TYR A 404 -4.52 9.78 -13.18
CA TYR A 404 -4.63 8.79 -14.25
C TYR A 404 -3.85 7.52 -13.89
N LYS A 405 -2.57 7.63 -13.54
CA LYS A 405 -1.74 6.46 -13.22
C LYS A 405 -2.27 5.72 -12.01
N ASP A 406 -2.55 6.44 -10.92
CA ASP A 406 -2.97 5.82 -9.67
C ASP A 406 -4.32 5.10 -9.84
N THR A 407 -5.26 5.70 -10.56
CA THR A 407 -6.58 5.08 -10.84
C THR A 407 -6.51 3.98 -11.89
N TYR A 408 -5.64 4.09 -12.89
CA TYR A 408 -5.41 3.05 -13.90
C TYR A 408 -4.84 1.78 -13.25
N TYR A 409 -3.76 1.90 -12.49
CA TYR A 409 -3.10 0.76 -11.86
C TYR A 409 -3.97 0.12 -10.77
N LYS A 410 -4.72 0.93 -10.01
CA LYS A 410 -5.69 0.44 -9.01
C LYS A 410 -6.99 -0.07 -9.65
N ARG A 411 -7.21 0.16 -10.94
CA ARG A 411 -8.47 -0.16 -11.66
C ARG A 411 -9.68 0.45 -10.97
N SER A 412 -9.61 1.75 -10.68
CA SER A 412 -10.72 2.49 -10.08
C SER A 412 -11.84 2.68 -11.09
N ASP A 413 -13.08 2.64 -10.61
CA ASP A 413 -14.27 2.87 -11.44
C ASP A 413 -14.74 4.33 -11.40
N ILE A 414 -14.33 5.06 -10.36
CA ILE A 414 -14.79 6.43 -10.09
C ILE A 414 -13.77 7.15 -9.20
N ILE A 415 -13.66 8.46 -9.37
CA ILE A 415 -12.86 9.36 -8.54
C ILE A 415 -13.81 10.27 -7.76
N ILE A 416 -13.64 10.34 -6.44
CA ILE A 416 -14.19 11.44 -5.62
C ILE A 416 -13.03 12.19 -5.01
N LEU A 417 -12.89 13.47 -5.35
CA LEU A 417 -11.96 14.39 -4.70
C LEU A 417 -12.76 15.34 -3.81
N SER A 418 -12.37 15.41 -2.55
CA SER A 418 -12.89 16.41 -1.63
C SER A 418 -11.88 17.51 -1.35
N TYR A 419 -12.38 18.71 -1.18
CA TYR A 419 -11.61 19.75 -0.52
C TYR A 419 -12.49 20.68 0.30
N TYR A 420 -11.86 21.22 1.33
CA TYR A 420 -12.45 22.22 2.18
C TYR A 420 -12.08 23.63 1.67
N ASN A 421 -13.09 24.48 1.51
CA ASN A 421 -12.90 25.86 1.09
C ASN A 421 -13.68 26.85 1.95
N ASN A 422 -12.94 27.65 2.71
CA ASN A 422 -13.50 28.79 3.46
C ASN A 422 -13.85 29.98 2.57
N GLU A 423 -13.35 30.03 1.33
CA GLU A 423 -13.64 31.11 0.40
C GLU A 423 -14.82 30.70 -0.50
N LYS A 424 -16.04 31.13 -0.14
CA LYS A 424 -17.28 30.98 -0.93
C LYS A 424 -17.13 31.29 -2.43
N LYS A 425 -16.15 32.11 -2.81
CA LYS A 425 -16.10 32.79 -4.11
C LYS A 425 -15.58 31.97 -5.29
N LEU A 426 -14.91 30.83 -5.08
CA LEU A 426 -14.24 30.16 -6.21
C LEU A 426 -15.20 29.38 -7.15
N TYR A 427 -16.35 28.93 -6.65
CA TYR A 427 -17.25 28.01 -7.40
C TYR A 427 -18.73 28.45 -7.50
N GLU A 428 -19.07 29.69 -7.13
CA GLU A 428 -20.42 30.26 -7.35
C GLU A 428 -20.75 30.51 -8.85
N SER A 429 -19.81 30.28 -9.77
CA SER A 429 -20.02 30.52 -11.20
C SER A 429 -20.05 29.21 -11.99
N LYS A 430 -21.02 29.10 -12.92
CA LYS A 430 -21.18 28.02 -13.92
C LYS A 430 -19.91 27.69 -14.74
N ASN A 431 -18.85 28.50 -14.64
CA ASN A 431 -17.57 28.32 -15.31
C ASN A 431 -16.51 27.58 -14.46
N ALA A 432 -16.78 27.30 -13.18
CA ALA A 432 -15.79 26.70 -12.29
C ALA A 432 -15.45 25.23 -12.65
N ILE A 433 -16.41 24.53 -13.28
CA ILE A 433 -16.25 23.22 -13.94
C ILE A 433 -15.10 23.23 -14.99
N LYS A 434 -14.84 24.38 -15.62
CA LYS A 434 -13.83 24.53 -16.68
C LYS A 434 -12.40 24.76 -16.17
N TYR A 435 -12.24 25.10 -14.89
CA TYR A 435 -10.93 25.40 -14.28
C TYR A 435 -10.34 24.23 -13.47
N ASP A 436 -11.07 23.13 -13.37
CA ASP A 436 -10.71 21.96 -12.58
C ASP A 436 -10.04 20.84 -13.41
N ILE A 437 -9.67 19.72 -12.78
CA ILE A 437 -9.17 18.50 -13.45
C ILE A 437 -10.17 17.88 -14.47
N GLY A 438 -11.33 18.49 -14.68
CA GLY A 438 -12.38 18.02 -15.59
C GLY A 438 -13.41 17.17 -14.85
N ALA A 439 -14.02 17.74 -13.81
CA ALA A 439 -15.08 17.05 -13.07
C ALA A 439 -16.32 16.87 -13.95
N ASP A 440 -16.95 15.71 -13.82
CA ASP A 440 -18.23 15.38 -14.44
C ASP A 440 -19.41 15.80 -13.55
N LEU A 441 -19.18 15.82 -12.23
CA LEU A 441 -20.16 16.23 -11.23
C LEU A 441 -19.47 17.03 -10.10
N VAL A 442 -20.04 18.17 -9.76
CA VAL A 442 -19.62 18.97 -8.59
C VAL A 442 -20.74 18.98 -7.55
N ILE A 443 -20.42 18.53 -6.34
CA ILE A 443 -21.32 18.49 -5.20
C ILE A 443 -20.87 19.54 -4.19
N SER A 444 -21.73 20.52 -3.88
CA SER A 444 -21.47 21.47 -2.80
C SER A 444 -22.31 21.11 -1.59
N ILE A 445 -21.64 20.89 -0.44
CA ILE A 445 -22.28 20.65 0.85
C ILE A 445 -22.15 21.91 1.69
N GLU A 446 -23.27 22.63 1.76
CA GLU A 446 -23.40 23.89 2.47
C GLU A 446 -24.11 23.70 3.81
N HIS A 447 -23.60 24.29 4.88
CA HIS A 447 -24.26 24.24 6.19
C HIS A 447 -24.41 25.65 6.77
N SER A 448 -25.62 25.97 7.22
CA SER A 448 -25.92 27.22 7.95
C SER A 448 -26.80 26.92 9.16
N ASN A 449 -28.06 26.55 8.91
CA ASN A 449 -28.99 25.96 9.88
C ASN A 449 -29.47 24.55 9.45
N ILE A 450 -29.51 24.32 8.14
CA ILE A 450 -29.76 23.04 7.48
C ILE A 450 -28.59 22.78 6.53
N TYR A 451 -28.37 21.52 6.20
CA TYR A 451 -27.47 21.11 5.14
C TYR A 451 -28.16 21.27 3.80
N LYS A 452 -27.53 21.98 2.87
CA LYS A 452 -27.95 22.11 1.48
C LYS A 452 -26.90 21.41 0.61
N VAL A 453 -27.32 20.36 -0.08
CA VAL A 453 -26.46 19.59 -0.99
C VAL A 453 -26.87 19.90 -2.42
N ILE A 454 -25.95 20.51 -3.16
CA ILE A 454 -26.18 21.01 -4.51
C ILE A 454 -25.36 20.17 -5.48
N PHE A 455 -26.02 19.48 -6.39
CA PHE A 455 -25.41 18.72 -7.47
C PHE A 455 -25.43 19.59 -8.73
N ASN A 456 -24.26 19.80 -9.33
CA ASN A 456 -24.11 20.49 -10.61
C ASN A 456 -23.34 19.59 -11.57
N ASP A 457 -24.00 19.13 -12.63
CA ASP A 457 -23.35 18.41 -13.72
C ASP A 457 -22.94 19.35 -14.87
N ASN A 458 -22.25 18.78 -15.86
CA ASN A 458 -21.79 19.47 -17.05
C ASN A 458 -22.94 19.88 -18.00
N GLU A 459 -24.15 19.33 -17.83
CA GLU A 459 -25.31 19.58 -18.68
C GLU A 459 -26.16 20.77 -18.21
N ASN A 460 -25.81 21.36 -17.06
CA ASN A 460 -26.48 22.48 -16.36
C ASN A 460 -27.75 22.07 -15.60
N GLU A 461 -27.95 20.79 -15.27
CA GLU A 461 -29.00 20.41 -14.32
C GLU A 461 -28.50 20.61 -12.89
N GLN A 462 -29.22 21.46 -12.15
CA GLN A 462 -28.92 21.75 -10.76
C GLN A 462 -29.97 21.08 -9.87
N ILE A 463 -29.58 20.03 -9.18
CA ILE A 463 -30.42 19.36 -8.17
C ILE A 463 -29.99 19.86 -6.80
N THR A 464 -30.95 20.30 -5.99
CA THR A 464 -30.70 20.73 -4.61
C THR A 464 -31.51 19.84 -3.67
N LYS A 465 -30.84 19.29 -2.66
CA LYS A 465 -31.46 18.56 -1.56
C LYS A 465 -31.15 19.24 -0.23
N GLU A 466 -32.09 19.20 0.69
CA GLU A 466 -31.97 19.82 2.02
C GLU A 466 -32.13 18.77 3.10
N TYR A 467 -31.25 18.81 4.11
CA TYR A 467 -31.23 17.87 5.22
C TYR A 467 -31.05 18.59 6.56
N GLU A 468 -31.67 18.10 7.62
CA GLU A 468 -31.45 18.63 8.97
C GLU A 468 -30.06 18.24 9.52
N ASN A 469 -29.56 17.06 9.14
CA ASN A 469 -28.22 16.57 9.45
C ASN A 469 -27.71 15.68 8.31
N ILE A 470 -26.41 15.41 8.23
CA ILE A 470 -25.85 14.41 7.30
C ILE A 470 -25.46 13.18 8.10
N GLY A 471 -26.40 12.23 8.20
CA GLY A 471 -26.19 10.90 8.77
C GLY A 471 -26.05 9.83 7.68
N THR A 472 -26.13 8.57 8.09
CA THR A 472 -25.98 7.42 7.17
C THR A 472 -27.04 7.41 6.06
N ASN A 473 -28.28 7.80 6.37
CA ASN A 473 -29.38 7.80 5.40
C ASN A 473 -29.19 8.88 4.34
N GLU A 474 -28.76 10.07 4.75
CA GLU A 474 -28.54 11.22 3.88
C GLU A 474 -27.31 10.98 3.01
N ILE A 475 -26.25 10.37 3.54
CA ILE A 475 -25.09 9.92 2.74
C ILE A 475 -25.52 8.88 1.70
N ARG A 476 -26.42 7.94 2.06
CA ARG A 476 -26.98 6.99 1.09
C ARG A 476 -27.81 7.70 0.01
N ASP A 477 -28.58 8.71 0.35
CA ASP A 477 -29.34 9.50 -0.63
C ASP A 477 -28.43 10.30 -1.57
N ILE A 478 -27.33 10.85 -1.05
CA ILE A 478 -26.27 11.49 -1.86
C ILE A 478 -25.65 10.47 -2.82
N TYR A 479 -25.31 9.27 -2.33
CA TYR A 479 -24.79 8.18 -3.15
C TYR A 479 -25.75 7.77 -4.28
N LEU A 480 -27.04 7.60 -3.97
CA LEU A 480 -28.04 7.24 -4.97
C LEU A 480 -28.20 8.35 -6.03
N GLN A 481 -28.12 9.61 -5.62
CA GLN A 481 -28.13 10.74 -6.54
C GLN A 481 -26.91 10.73 -7.47
N ILE A 482 -25.72 10.43 -6.93
CA ILE A 482 -24.50 10.28 -7.74
C ILE A 482 -24.70 9.19 -8.80
N LEU A 483 -25.20 8.01 -8.41
CA LEU A 483 -25.44 6.94 -9.38
C LEU A 483 -26.43 7.35 -10.46
N ASP A 484 -27.49 8.08 -10.09
CA ASP A 484 -28.52 8.52 -11.03
C ASP A 484 -27.94 9.43 -12.12
N THR A 485 -27.00 10.32 -11.75
CA THR A 485 -26.27 11.20 -12.68
C THR A 485 -25.46 10.43 -13.73
N PHE A 486 -24.98 9.22 -13.42
CA PHE A 486 -24.11 8.44 -14.34
C PHE A 486 -24.81 7.21 -14.96
N LYS A 487 -26.14 7.09 -14.84
CA LYS A 487 -26.91 5.96 -15.42
C LYS A 487 -27.25 6.12 -16.91
N THR A 488 -27.00 7.29 -17.49
CA THR A 488 -27.16 7.60 -18.92
C THR A 488 -25.90 7.29 -19.70
#